data_AF-A0A355UUM5-F1
#
_entry.id   AF-A0A355UUM5-F1
#
_cell.length_a   1.000
_cell.length_b   1.000
_cell.length_c   1.000
_cell.angle_alpha   90.00
_cell.angle_beta   90.00
_cell.angle_gamma   90.00
#
_symmetry.space_group_name_H-M   'P 1'
#
loop_
_entity.id
_entity.type
_entity.pdbx_description
1 polymer ?
#
loop_
_entity_poly.entity_id
_entity_poly.type
_entity_poly.pdbx_seq_one_letter_code
_entity_poly.pdbx_strand_id
1 'polypeptide(L)'
;MGYTDSFYMLCKMAGFEIGKVSGDEAMKHIWNVIHLDNKKYVVDVTWDDDGYQNSSGNNSNNRYTYFNAALDVISQEYRYDSDNYLMKQVVQTTDENYFYGVNNSDFGYMTNSYDEFYNKIKQLIENGETAIYIACKNNVVAGDTNDMANKIFERIDGNISLSGSFTTISGYSFAYISVE
;
A
#
# COMPACT_ATOMS: atom_id res chain seq x y z
N MET A 1 3.62 -19.30 2.26
CA MET A 1 2.62 -19.69 3.29
C MET A 1 3.01 -19.29 4.71
N GLY A 2 4.30 -19.13 5.06
CA GLY A 2 4.70 -18.77 6.44
C GLY A 2 4.20 -17.43 6.95
N TYR A 3 4.20 -16.38 6.12
CA TYR A 3 3.73 -15.04 6.50
C TYR A 3 2.24 -15.02 6.87
N THR A 4 1.37 -15.47 5.97
CA THR A 4 -0.09 -15.51 6.16
C THR A 4 -0.52 -16.33 7.38
N ASP A 5 0.15 -17.46 7.63
CA ASP A 5 -0.16 -18.31 8.80
C ASP A 5 0.32 -17.67 10.10
N SER A 6 1.49 -17.03 10.10
CA SER A 6 2.02 -16.34 11.27
C SER A 6 1.16 -15.14 11.66
N PHE A 7 0.80 -14.30 10.68
CA PHE A 7 -0.08 -13.15 10.92
C PHE A 7 -1.47 -13.59 11.40
N TYR A 8 -2.05 -14.62 10.77
CA TYR A 8 -3.29 -15.24 11.24
C TYR A 8 -3.20 -15.64 12.71
N MET A 9 -2.15 -16.36 13.11
CA MET A 9 -1.99 -16.84 14.47
C MET A 9 -1.87 -15.68 15.47
N LEU A 10 -1.03 -14.69 15.17
CA LEU A 10 -0.83 -13.52 16.03
C LEU A 10 -2.13 -12.73 16.22
N CYS A 11 -2.88 -12.48 15.15
CA CYS A 11 -4.17 -11.79 15.23
C CYS A 11 -5.20 -12.60 16.03
N LYS A 12 -5.28 -13.93 15.84
CA LYS A 12 -6.16 -14.78 16.64
C LYS A 12 -5.79 -14.76 18.12
N MET A 13 -4.50 -14.75 18.45
CA MET A 13 -4.01 -14.65 19.84
C MET A 13 -4.32 -13.28 20.46
N ALA A 14 -4.27 -12.21 19.66
CA ALA A 14 -4.64 -10.86 20.07
C ALA A 14 -6.16 -10.62 20.16
N GLY A 15 -6.98 -11.61 19.80
CA GLY A 15 -8.44 -11.54 19.90
C GLY A 15 -9.15 -10.95 18.68
N PHE A 16 -8.44 -10.76 17.56
CA PHE A 16 -9.06 -10.28 16.33
C PHE A 16 -9.81 -11.39 15.58
N GLU A 17 -10.93 -11.04 14.96
CA GLU A 17 -11.52 -11.87 13.90
C GLU A 17 -10.69 -11.71 12.63
N ILE A 18 -10.18 -12.82 12.13
CA ILE A 18 -9.34 -12.88 10.94
C ILE A 18 -9.59 -14.19 10.19
N GLY A 19 -9.52 -14.14 8.87
CA GLY A 19 -9.62 -15.28 7.97
C GLY A 19 -8.39 -15.41 7.07
N LYS A 20 -8.32 -16.53 6.37
CA LYS A 20 -7.36 -16.78 5.29
C LYS A 20 -8.12 -16.94 3.99
N VAL A 21 -7.61 -16.34 2.92
CA VAL A 21 -8.15 -16.47 1.57
C VAL A 21 -7.06 -17.01 0.68
N SER A 22 -7.44 -17.98 -0.17
CA SER A 22 -6.58 -18.49 -1.23
C SER A 22 -7.01 -17.88 -2.55
N GLY A 23 -6.02 -17.41 -3.30
CA GLY A 23 -6.20 -17.07 -4.70
C GLY A 23 -6.50 -18.30 -5.55
N ASP A 24 -6.89 -18.05 -6.80
CA ASP A 24 -7.15 -19.11 -7.76
C ASP A 24 -5.86 -19.86 -8.18
N GLU A 25 -6.03 -20.86 -9.05
CA GLU A 25 -4.91 -21.69 -9.53
C GLU A 25 -3.86 -20.88 -10.30
N ALA A 26 -4.21 -19.74 -10.89
CA ALA A 26 -3.27 -18.88 -11.60
C ALA A 26 -2.46 -18.02 -10.62
N MET A 27 -3.09 -17.49 -9.57
CA MET A 27 -2.45 -16.62 -8.58
C MET A 27 -1.55 -17.38 -7.62
N LYS A 28 -1.96 -18.61 -7.20
CA LYS A 28 -1.22 -19.47 -6.25
C LYS A 28 -0.72 -18.73 -5.00
N HIS A 29 -1.50 -17.77 -4.52
CA HIS A 29 -1.15 -16.92 -3.39
C HIS A 29 -2.19 -17.03 -2.27
N ILE A 30 -1.79 -16.72 -1.04
CA ILE A 30 -2.70 -16.70 0.12
C ILE A 30 -2.48 -15.45 0.96
N TRP A 31 -3.57 -14.84 1.42
CA TRP A 31 -3.56 -13.64 2.24
C TRP A 31 -4.57 -13.73 3.38
N ASN A 32 -4.61 -12.69 4.21
CA ASN A 32 -5.53 -12.58 5.32
C ASN A 32 -6.66 -11.59 5.03
N VAL A 33 -7.80 -11.81 5.68
CA VAL A 33 -8.87 -10.80 5.77
C VAL A 33 -9.15 -10.55 7.25
N ILE A 34 -8.87 -9.35 7.73
CA ILE A 34 -9.05 -8.94 9.13
C ILE A 34 -10.35 -8.15 9.30
N HIS A 35 -11.02 -8.31 10.43
CA HIS A 35 -12.22 -7.56 10.80
C HIS A 35 -11.86 -6.49 11.85
N LEU A 36 -12.01 -5.22 11.48
CA LEU A 36 -11.74 -4.04 12.31
C LEU A 36 -12.95 -3.10 12.22
N ASP A 37 -13.43 -2.59 13.36
CA ASP A 37 -14.53 -1.60 13.42
C ASP A 37 -15.76 -1.95 12.56
N ASN A 38 -16.19 -3.20 12.60
CA ASN A 38 -17.30 -3.74 11.80
C ASN A 38 -17.06 -3.78 10.28
N LYS A 39 -15.82 -3.66 9.83
CA LYS A 39 -15.40 -3.66 8.42
C LYS A 39 -14.29 -4.67 8.17
N LYS A 40 -14.25 -5.25 6.97
CA LYS A 40 -13.25 -6.26 6.60
C LYS A 40 -12.27 -5.71 5.59
N TYR A 41 -10.99 -6.00 5.82
CA TYR A 41 -9.88 -5.50 5.03
C TYR A 41 -8.94 -6.63 4.64
N VAL A 42 -8.32 -6.51 3.48
CA VAL A 42 -7.22 -7.40 3.07
C VAL A 42 -5.96 -7.02 3.86
N VAL A 43 -5.24 -8.05 4.31
CA VAL A 43 -3.88 -7.91 4.81
C VAL A 43 -3.00 -8.93 4.10
N ASP A 44 -2.00 -8.44 3.36
CA ASP A 44 -1.04 -9.29 2.67
C ASP A 44 0.41 -8.91 3.03
N VAL A 45 0.81 -9.40 4.19
CA VAL A 45 2.19 -9.26 4.71
C VAL A 45 3.25 -9.93 3.83
N THR A 46 2.88 -10.78 2.87
CA THR A 46 3.86 -11.41 1.96
C THR A 46 4.25 -10.42 0.87
N TRP A 47 3.28 -9.71 0.31
CA TRP A 47 3.54 -8.71 -0.74
C TRP A 47 4.00 -7.36 -0.17
N ASP A 48 3.80 -7.14 1.14
CA ASP A 48 4.42 -6.02 1.87
C ASP A 48 5.88 -6.29 2.29
N ASP A 49 6.42 -7.48 2.06
CA ASP A 49 7.83 -7.78 2.35
C ASP A 49 8.73 -7.28 1.21
N ASP A 50 9.61 -6.32 1.51
CA ASP A 50 10.59 -5.73 0.59
C ASP A 50 11.52 -6.76 -0.09
N GLY A 51 11.63 -7.97 0.48
CA GLY A 51 12.37 -9.09 -0.11
C GLY A 51 11.61 -9.85 -1.20
N TYR A 52 10.31 -9.61 -1.36
CA TYR A 52 9.49 -10.22 -2.39
C TYR A 52 9.66 -9.49 -3.72
N GLN A 53 10.54 -10.02 -4.56
CA GLN A 53 10.59 -9.61 -5.96
C GLN A 53 9.32 -10.11 -6.66
N ASN A 54 8.46 -9.19 -7.08
CA ASN A 54 7.47 -9.53 -8.09
C ASN A 54 8.19 -10.02 -9.37
N SER A 55 7.47 -10.65 -10.29
CA SER A 55 8.02 -11.18 -11.55
C SER A 55 8.73 -10.14 -12.44
N SER A 56 8.70 -8.85 -12.06
CA SER A 56 9.36 -7.74 -12.74
C SER A 56 10.66 -7.28 -12.05
N GLY A 57 11.12 -7.92 -10.97
CA GLY A 57 12.45 -7.72 -10.37
C GLY A 57 12.67 -6.38 -9.67
N ASN A 58 11.60 -5.62 -9.40
CA ASN A 58 11.69 -4.33 -8.70
C ASN A 58 11.50 -4.53 -7.20
N ASN A 59 12.52 -4.18 -6.40
CA ASN A 59 12.35 -3.96 -4.96
C ASN A 59 11.50 -2.70 -4.78
N SER A 60 10.22 -2.86 -4.45
CA SER A 60 9.44 -1.75 -3.93
C SER A 60 9.62 -1.69 -2.42
N ASN A 61 10.36 -0.71 -1.90
CA ASN A 61 10.37 -0.37 -0.45
C ASN A 61 9.03 0.25 0.01
N ASN A 62 7.97 0.11 -0.79
CA ASN A 62 6.63 0.59 -0.50
C ASN A 62 5.95 -0.40 0.44
N ARG A 63 6.37 -0.34 1.70
CA ARG A 63 5.82 -1.14 2.79
C ARG A 63 4.36 -0.80 3.05
N TYR A 64 3.61 -1.80 3.51
CA TYR A 64 2.23 -1.64 4.00
C TYR A 64 1.22 -1.23 2.93
N THR A 65 1.56 -1.42 1.64
CA THR A 65 0.65 -1.21 0.50
C THR A 65 -0.59 -2.10 0.60
N TYR A 66 -0.44 -3.29 1.17
CA TYR A 66 -1.54 -4.25 1.33
C TYR A 66 -2.02 -4.37 2.78
N PHE A 67 -1.62 -3.45 3.66
CA PHE A 67 -1.98 -3.47 5.07
C PHE A 67 -3.31 -2.75 5.32
N ASN A 68 -4.34 -3.53 5.64
CA ASN A 68 -5.73 -3.10 5.74
C ASN A 68 -6.29 -2.52 4.42
N ALA A 69 -5.89 -3.10 3.29
CA ALA A 69 -6.32 -2.66 1.97
C ALA A 69 -7.79 -2.98 1.68
N ALA A 70 -8.44 -2.08 0.93
CA ALA A 70 -9.76 -2.26 0.36
C ALA A 70 -9.69 -2.84 -1.06
N LEU A 71 -10.84 -3.23 -1.63
CA LEU A 71 -10.87 -3.81 -2.98
C LEU A 71 -10.36 -2.87 -4.07
N ASP A 72 -10.57 -1.56 -3.94
CA ASP A 72 -10.06 -0.60 -4.92
C ASP A 72 -8.52 -0.59 -5.02
N VAL A 73 -7.79 -0.98 -3.97
CA VAL A 73 -6.33 -1.13 -4.00
C VAL A 73 -5.90 -2.45 -4.66
N ILE A 74 -6.62 -3.54 -4.45
CA ILE A 74 -6.16 -4.89 -4.86
C ILE A 74 -6.80 -5.44 -6.13
N SER A 75 -7.90 -4.84 -6.59
CA SER A 75 -8.81 -5.42 -7.60
C SER A 75 -8.18 -5.75 -8.97
N GLN A 76 -7.08 -5.10 -9.38
CA GLN A 76 -6.44 -5.42 -10.66
C GLN A 76 -5.46 -6.59 -10.56
N GLU A 77 -4.90 -6.84 -9.38
CA GLU A 77 -3.83 -7.82 -9.17
C GLU A 77 -4.35 -9.14 -8.57
N TYR A 78 -5.38 -9.06 -7.71
CA TYR A 78 -5.84 -10.21 -6.95
C TYR A 78 -6.86 -11.03 -7.74
N ARG A 79 -6.67 -12.35 -7.73
CA ARG A 79 -7.60 -13.31 -8.32
C ARG A 79 -8.02 -14.35 -7.29
N TYR A 80 -9.31 -14.45 -7.08
CA TYR A 80 -9.92 -15.35 -6.11
C TYR A 80 -11.29 -15.81 -6.63
N ASP A 81 -11.80 -16.88 -6.03
CA ASP A 81 -13.18 -17.32 -6.27
C ASP A 81 -14.16 -16.18 -5.97
N SER A 82 -14.94 -15.75 -6.98
CA SER A 82 -15.91 -14.68 -6.83
C SER A 82 -16.99 -15.01 -5.79
N ASP A 83 -17.18 -16.28 -5.46
CA ASP A 83 -18.08 -16.75 -4.41
C ASP A 83 -17.45 -16.79 -3.00
N ASN A 84 -16.17 -16.43 -2.86
CA ASN A 84 -15.49 -16.40 -1.57
C ASN A 84 -16.21 -15.45 -0.57
N TYR A 85 -16.76 -16.04 0.48
CA TYR A 85 -17.57 -15.33 1.47
C TYR A 85 -16.83 -14.20 2.18
N LEU A 86 -15.53 -14.37 2.49
CA LEU A 86 -14.74 -13.32 3.15
C LEU A 86 -14.50 -12.15 2.21
N MET A 87 -14.12 -12.42 0.96
CA MET A 87 -13.85 -11.37 -0.03
C MET A 87 -15.11 -10.56 -0.38
N LYS A 88 -16.29 -11.19 -0.41
CA LYS A 88 -17.57 -10.47 -0.60
C LYS A 88 -17.87 -9.42 0.47
N GLN A 89 -17.23 -9.50 1.63
CA GLN A 89 -17.42 -8.57 2.75
C GLN A 89 -16.30 -7.54 2.87
N VAL A 90 -15.24 -7.65 2.08
CA VAL A 90 -14.16 -6.66 2.09
C VAL A 90 -14.71 -5.32 1.62
N VAL A 91 -14.30 -4.24 2.29
CA VAL A 91 -14.72 -2.89 1.93
C VAL A 91 -14.30 -2.55 0.50
N GLN A 92 -15.16 -1.85 -0.22
CA GLN A 92 -14.94 -1.54 -1.63
C GLN A 92 -13.90 -0.44 -1.83
N THR A 93 -13.84 0.51 -0.89
CA THR A 93 -13.00 1.70 -0.98
C THR A 93 -12.18 1.88 0.29
N THR A 94 -10.96 2.37 0.13
CA THR A 94 -10.07 2.74 1.24
C THR A 94 -10.72 3.75 2.19
N ASP A 95 -10.39 3.64 3.48
CA ASP A 95 -10.83 4.53 4.55
C ASP A 95 -9.73 4.70 5.62
N GLU A 96 -10.06 5.30 6.76
CA GLU A 96 -9.10 5.60 7.84
C GLU A 96 -8.41 4.38 8.48
N ASN A 97 -8.91 3.14 8.25
CA ASN A 97 -8.25 1.94 8.74
C ASN A 97 -7.15 1.43 7.81
N TYR A 98 -7.08 1.93 6.58
CA TYR A 98 -6.00 1.64 5.65
C TYR A 98 -4.72 2.38 6.08
N PHE A 99 -3.54 1.75 5.99
CA PHE A 99 -2.26 2.33 6.45
C PHE A 99 -2.03 3.78 5.95
N TYR A 100 -2.25 4.03 4.66
CA TYR A 100 -2.12 5.37 4.07
C TYR A 100 -3.35 6.26 4.33
N GLY A 101 -4.50 5.67 4.65
CA GLY A 101 -5.73 6.38 4.99
C GLY A 101 -5.70 7.03 6.37
N VAL A 102 -4.83 6.56 7.27
CA VAL A 102 -4.63 7.13 8.62
C VAL A 102 -4.18 8.61 8.55
N ASN A 103 -3.39 8.97 7.53
CA ASN A 103 -2.98 10.36 7.24
C ASN A 103 -2.19 11.04 8.37
N ASN A 104 -1.14 10.39 8.89
CA ASN A 104 -0.17 11.00 9.82
C ASN A 104 1.25 10.43 9.63
N SER A 105 2.23 10.99 10.35
CA SER A 105 3.65 10.69 10.18
C SER A 105 4.10 9.34 10.75
N ASP A 106 3.37 8.76 11.71
CA ASP A 106 3.63 7.39 12.19
C ASP A 106 3.19 6.33 11.16
N PHE A 107 2.37 6.73 10.18
CA PHE A 107 1.80 5.89 9.14
C PHE A 107 2.06 6.49 7.76
N GLY A 108 1.11 6.32 6.83
CA GLY A 108 1.15 6.94 5.52
C GLY A 108 0.12 8.04 5.35
N TYR A 109 0.33 8.81 4.28
CA TYR A 109 -0.63 9.79 3.78
C TYR A 109 -1.29 9.31 2.50
N MET A 110 -2.56 9.63 2.31
CA MET A 110 -3.33 9.38 1.10
C MET A 110 -3.78 10.70 0.51
N THR A 111 -3.45 10.94 -0.75
CA THR A 111 -3.85 12.11 -1.52
C THR A 111 -4.71 11.69 -2.72
N ASN A 112 -5.44 12.65 -3.30
CA ASN A 112 -6.38 12.37 -4.40
C ASN A 112 -5.98 13.04 -5.72
N SER A 113 -4.88 13.79 -5.72
CA SER A 113 -4.33 14.44 -6.90
C SER A 113 -2.82 14.53 -6.84
N TYR A 114 -2.22 14.72 -8.02
CA TYR A 114 -0.79 14.97 -8.16
C TYR A 114 -0.34 16.18 -7.34
N ASP A 115 -1.10 17.28 -7.37
CA ASP A 115 -0.75 18.51 -6.64
C ASP A 115 -0.79 18.30 -5.12
N GLU A 116 -1.82 17.60 -4.61
CA GLU A 116 -1.87 17.23 -3.19
C GLU A 116 -0.69 16.35 -2.78
N PHE A 117 -0.35 15.37 -3.60
CA PHE A 117 0.78 14.47 -3.35
C PHE A 117 2.10 15.25 -3.23
N TYR A 118 2.39 16.09 -4.22
CA TYR A 118 3.60 16.90 -4.26
C TYR A 118 3.66 17.90 -3.09
N ASN A 119 2.57 18.63 -2.84
CA ASN A 119 2.52 19.62 -1.77
C ASN A 119 2.65 18.95 -0.38
N LYS A 120 2.09 17.75 -0.20
CA LYS A 120 2.22 17.00 1.05
C LYS A 120 3.68 16.58 1.28
N ILE A 121 4.37 16.04 0.28
CA ILE A 121 5.79 15.68 0.40
C ILE A 121 6.62 16.90 0.81
N LYS A 122 6.44 18.03 0.12
CA LYS A 122 7.15 19.27 0.44
C LYS A 122 6.89 19.71 1.89
N GLN A 123 5.63 19.70 2.32
CA GLN A 123 5.26 20.04 3.68
C GLN A 123 5.94 19.13 4.72
N LEU A 124 6.00 17.82 4.45
CA LEU A 124 6.61 16.85 5.38
C LEU A 124 8.12 17.05 5.49
N ILE A 125 8.80 17.31 4.38
CA ILE A 125 10.23 17.64 4.36
C ILE A 125 10.49 18.94 5.14
N GLU A 126 9.68 19.98 4.92
CA GLU A 126 9.79 21.25 5.66
C GLU A 126 9.55 21.08 7.17
N ASN A 127 8.73 20.10 7.56
CA ASN A 127 8.49 19.73 8.96
C ASN A 127 9.60 18.86 9.56
N GLY A 128 10.58 18.42 8.77
CA GLY A 128 11.71 17.60 9.21
C GLY A 128 11.48 16.09 9.17
N GLU A 129 10.45 15.61 8.45
CA GLU A 129 10.24 14.18 8.26
C GLU A 129 11.34 13.58 7.40
N THR A 130 11.99 12.53 7.88
CA THR A 130 13.10 11.86 7.18
C THR A 130 12.67 10.59 6.44
N ALA A 131 11.47 10.08 6.75
CA ALA A 131 10.88 8.90 6.13
C ALA A 131 9.41 9.18 5.85
N ILE A 132 9.03 9.16 4.57
CA ILE A 132 7.68 9.54 4.12
C ILE A 132 7.07 8.35 3.39
N TYR A 133 5.94 7.87 3.89
CA TYR A 133 5.07 6.94 3.18
C TYR A 133 3.86 7.71 2.65
N ILE A 134 3.67 7.70 1.33
CA ILE A 134 2.56 8.45 0.72
C ILE A 134 1.98 7.72 -0.48
N ALA A 135 0.67 7.79 -0.63
CA ALA A 135 -0.09 7.24 -1.74
C ALA A 135 -0.94 8.33 -2.41
N CYS A 136 -1.16 8.20 -3.72
CA CYS A 136 -2.08 9.05 -4.50
C CYS A 136 -3.11 8.17 -5.22
N LYS A 137 -4.40 8.41 -4.96
CA LYS A 137 -5.51 7.80 -5.70
C LYS A 137 -5.68 8.51 -7.07
N ASN A 138 -5.97 7.74 -8.11
CA ASN A 138 -6.30 8.19 -9.49
C ASN A 138 -5.13 8.69 -10.36
N ASN A 139 -3.92 8.17 -10.18
CA ASN A 139 -2.81 8.54 -11.07
C ASN A 139 -2.76 7.62 -12.30
N VAL A 140 -3.72 7.79 -13.21
CA VAL A 140 -3.80 7.06 -14.47
C VAL A 140 -3.05 7.81 -15.56
N VAL A 141 -1.72 7.66 -15.60
CA VAL A 141 -1.05 7.51 -16.90
C VAL A 141 0.04 6.46 -16.71
N ALA A 142 -0.15 5.27 -17.28
CA ALA A 142 0.92 4.28 -17.42
C ALA A 142 2.03 4.91 -18.28
N GLY A 143 3.08 5.41 -17.63
CA GLY A 143 4.12 6.26 -18.21
C GLY A 143 4.55 7.44 -17.32
N ASP A 144 3.71 7.85 -16.35
CA ASP A 144 3.95 8.98 -15.43
C ASP A 144 4.71 8.62 -14.15
N THR A 145 4.95 7.34 -13.87
CA THR A 145 5.70 6.92 -12.67
C THR A 145 7.11 7.53 -12.64
N ASN A 146 7.80 7.50 -13.78
CA ASN A 146 9.10 8.13 -13.94
C ASN A 146 8.99 9.66 -13.93
N ASP A 147 7.93 10.23 -14.50
CA ASP A 147 7.71 11.68 -14.53
C ASP A 147 7.42 12.25 -13.14
N MET A 148 6.63 11.55 -12.32
CA MET A 148 6.33 11.94 -10.94
C MET A 148 7.53 11.82 -10.04
N ALA A 149 8.28 10.71 -10.11
CA ALA A 149 9.54 10.56 -9.41
C ALA A 149 10.52 11.68 -9.82
N ASN A 150 10.77 11.86 -11.13
CA ASN A 150 11.66 12.90 -11.63
C ASN A 150 11.21 14.31 -11.21
N LYS A 151 9.92 14.64 -11.29
CA LYS A 151 9.41 15.97 -10.87
C LYS A 151 9.49 16.21 -9.37
N ILE A 152 9.39 15.17 -8.55
CA ILE A 152 9.63 15.29 -7.10
C ILE A 152 11.11 15.63 -6.87
N PHE A 153 12.03 14.87 -7.47
CA PHE A 153 13.47 15.08 -7.30
C PHE A 153 13.99 16.38 -7.96
N GLU A 154 13.38 16.84 -9.06
CA GLU A 154 13.80 18.06 -9.77
C GLU A 154 13.28 19.36 -9.12
N ARG A 155 12.20 19.31 -8.32
CA ARG A 155 11.57 20.52 -7.75
C ARG A 155 11.81 20.73 -6.27
N ILE A 156 12.34 19.74 -5.56
CA ILE A 156 12.76 19.88 -4.17
C ILE A 156 14.17 20.48 -4.18
N ASP A 157 14.35 21.56 -3.42
CA ASP A 157 15.51 22.47 -3.47
C ASP A 157 16.87 21.73 -3.47
N GLY A 158 17.82 22.19 -4.29
CA GLY A 158 18.99 21.43 -4.75
C GLY A 158 20.05 21.07 -3.70
N ASN A 159 19.74 21.21 -2.40
CA ASN A 159 20.60 20.86 -1.27
C ASN A 159 20.09 19.65 -0.46
N ILE A 160 18.95 19.05 -0.81
CA ILE A 160 18.37 17.90 -0.10
C ILE A 160 18.59 16.64 -0.93
N SER A 161 19.24 15.63 -0.35
CA SER A 161 19.37 14.32 -0.99
C SER A 161 18.12 13.49 -0.68
N LEU A 162 17.51 12.93 -1.72
CA LEU A 162 16.33 12.10 -1.60
C LEU A 162 16.58 10.75 -2.26
N SER A 163 16.18 9.68 -1.58
CA SER A 163 16.16 8.32 -2.12
C SER A 163 14.80 7.68 -1.83
N GLY A 164 14.47 6.55 -2.46
CA GLY A 164 13.15 5.98 -2.26
C GLY A 164 12.72 4.94 -3.28
N SER A 165 11.44 4.61 -3.24
CA SER A 165 10.77 3.74 -4.20
C SER A 165 9.45 4.33 -4.65
N PHE A 166 9.04 3.94 -5.86
CA PHE A 166 7.76 4.31 -6.42
C PHE A 166 7.14 3.10 -7.11
N THR A 167 5.83 2.88 -6.94
CA THR A 167 5.09 1.83 -7.65
C THR A 167 3.66 2.28 -7.91
N THR A 168 3.00 1.65 -8.88
CA THR A 168 1.59 1.90 -9.17
C THR A 168 0.83 0.59 -9.16
N ILE A 169 -0.27 0.54 -8.41
CA ILE A 169 -1.14 -0.64 -8.26
C ILE A 169 -2.59 -0.17 -8.31
N SER A 170 -3.41 -0.80 -9.16
CA SER A 170 -4.86 -0.53 -9.25
C SER A 170 -5.28 0.95 -9.32
N GLY A 171 -4.51 1.79 -10.02
CA GLY A 171 -4.79 3.24 -10.13
C GLY A 171 -4.34 4.08 -8.94
N TYR A 172 -3.60 3.49 -8.00
CA TYR A 172 -2.89 4.18 -6.95
C TYR A 172 -1.40 4.25 -7.26
N SER A 173 -0.77 5.37 -6.92
CA SER A 173 0.68 5.50 -6.88
C SER A 173 1.17 5.53 -5.45
N PHE A 174 2.16 4.71 -5.11
CA PHE A 174 2.76 4.63 -3.78
C PHE A 174 4.21 5.04 -3.85
N ALA A 175 4.64 5.85 -2.90
CA ALA A 175 6.03 6.21 -2.71
C ALA A 175 6.47 6.03 -1.26
N TYR A 176 7.70 5.56 -1.13
CA TYR A 176 8.53 5.73 0.05
C TYR A 176 9.63 6.71 -0.30
N ILE A 177 9.82 7.74 0.52
CA ILE A 177 10.86 8.75 0.32
C ILE A 177 11.68 8.84 1.60
N SER A 178 12.99 8.65 1.46
CA SER A 178 14.00 8.91 2.48
C SER A 178 14.65 10.25 2.18
N VAL A 179 14.78 11.07 3.21
CA VAL A 179 15.42 12.39 3.15
C VAL A 179 16.74 12.30 3.91
N GLU A 180 17.84 12.63 3.23
CA GLU A 180 19.22 12.57 3.73
C GLU A 180 19.82 13.95 3.98
#